data_AF-A0AAE0Y2U8-F1
#
_entry.id   AF-A0AAE0Y2U8-F1
#
_cell.length_a   1.000
_cell.length_b   1.000
_cell.length_c   1.000
_cell.angle_alpha   90.00
_cell.angle_beta   90.00
_cell.angle_gamma   90.00
#
_symmetry.space_group_name_H-M   'P 1'
#
loop_
_entity.id
_entity.type
_entity.pdbx_description
1 polymer ?
#
loop_
_entity_poly.entity_id
_entity_poly.type
_entity_poly.pdbx_seq_one_letter_code
_entity_poly.pdbx_strand_id
1 'polypeptide(L)'
;MSVQDFKDKFLSRVHNDEYRDQLRLEIDLTVRLRLYWTSLDRPDDDELSYHRGTMTPRMGTGYISHVSKPVSDKPCPCGKCNGEITRKFWRFSVRTAAHVVYNTEEAKSTRVDLFYDDDSCRFDGRMVTVTPLRVVKIYHDEDLCYMECVTHDEALGERIKSLWTSLYSVIRKRVDLDLSSLDCLPPCDRDRCPTLIVSHPHGQPKKITLGQGRDHQLPLVVYNAATCPGSSGAPVFLFYRDTRNRLFVLLSPPVHSGSSSSTSTQHQDQLNIITRFLQNLRGRKSKQEQHNYGYWAWLLC
;
A
#
# COMPACT_ATOMS: atom_id res chain seq x y z
N MET A 1 7.20 7.19 12.17
CA MET A 1 8.64 7.01 12.47
C MET A 1 9.39 6.55 11.23
N SER A 2 10.73 6.61 11.22
CA SER A 2 11.53 6.04 10.12
C SER A 2 11.54 4.51 10.17
N VAL A 3 11.92 3.87 9.06
CA VAL A 3 12.10 2.40 9.04
C VAL A 3 13.17 1.96 10.03
N GLN A 4 14.30 2.68 10.09
CA GLN A 4 15.39 2.35 11.00
C GLN A 4 14.97 2.48 12.47
N ASP A 5 14.31 3.58 12.84
CA ASP A 5 13.75 3.75 14.19
C ASP A 5 12.81 2.60 14.57
N PHE A 6 11.97 2.16 13.64
CA PHE A 6 11.06 1.04 13.88
C PHE A 6 11.82 -0.27 14.08
N LYS A 7 12.82 -0.55 13.24
CA LYS A 7 13.68 -1.73 13.38
C LYS A 7 14.38 -1.74 14.75
N ASP A 8 14.96 -0.61 15.15
CA ASP A 8 15.78 -0.51 16.36
C ASP A 8 14.95 -0.52 17.65
N LYS A 9 13.80 0.15 17.66
CA LYS A 9 12.99 0.32 18.88
C LYS A 9 11.88 -0.71 19.03
N PHE A 10 11.34 -1.22 17.92
CA PHE A 10 10.18 -2.12 17.93
C PHE A 10 10.59 -3.55 17.59
N LEU A 11 11.23 -3.76 16.43
CA LEU A 11 11.55 -5.12 16.00
C LEU A 11 12.55 -5.83 16.90
N SER A 12 13.47 -5.09 17.54
CA SER A 12 14.41 -5.63 18.53
C SER A 12 13.73 -6.22 19.77
N ARG A 13 12.54 -5.71 20.12
CA ARG A 13 11.75 -6.15 21.29
C ARG A 13 10.81 -7.31 20.98
N VAL A 14 10.58 -7.60 19.69
CA VAL A 14 9.82 -8.76 19.24
C VAL A 14 10.67 -10.01 19.48
N HIS A 15 10.21 -10.91 20.35
CA HIS A 15 10.96 -12.12 20.72
C HIS A 15 10.81 -13.26 19.68
N ASN A 16 9.74 -13.24 18.90
CA ASN A 16 9.47 -14.24 17.87
C ASN A 16 10.14 -13.82 16.54
N ASP A 17 11.18 -14.57 16.12
CA ASP A 17 11.92 -14.28 14.89
C ASP A 17 11.05 -14.38 13.63
N GLU A 18 10.11 -15.33 13.55
CA GLU A 18 9.21 -15.46 12.40
C GLU A 18 8.33 -14.20 12.26
N TYR A 19 7.88 -13.61 13.38
CA TYR A 19 7.10 -12.38 13.34
C TYR A 19 7.95 -11.16 12.99
N ARG A 20 9.14 -11.07 13.59
CA ARG A 20 10.11 -10.02 13.25
C ARG A 20 10.41 -10.01 11.76
N ASP A 21 10.58 -11.19 11.18
CA ASP A 21 10.80 -11.37 9.76
C ASP A 21 9.55 -11.05 8.94
N GLN A 22 8.35 -11.45 9.37
CA GLN A 22 7.11 -11.03 8.73
C GLN A 22 7.03 -9.51 8.57
N LEU A 23 7.22 -8.75 9.66
CA LEU A 23 7.16 -7.29 9.61
C LEU A 23 8.23 -6.69 8.68
N ARG A 24 9.44 -7.26 8.67
CA ARG A 24 10.50 -6.82 7.75
C ARG A 24 10.10 -7.04 6.29
N LEU A 25 9.53 -8.20 5.98
CA LEU A 25 9.07 -8.54 4.63
C LEU A 25 7.95 -7.60 4.17
N GLU A 26 6.99 -7.31 5.05
CA GLU A 26 5.90 -6.36 4.77
C GLU A 26 6.41 -4.94 4.49
N ILE A 27 7.41 -4.50 5.25
CA ILE A 27 8.08 -3.21 5.03
C ILE A 27 8.81 -3.21 3.68
N ASP A 28 9.55 -4.27 3.36
CA ASP A 28 10.37 -4.35 2.16
C ASP A 28 9.55 -4.44 0.86
N LEU A 29 8.36 -5.05 0.92
CA LEU A 29 7.43 -5.15 -0.22
C LEU A 29 6.61 -3.87 -0.47
N THR A 30 6.67 -2.89 0.44
CA THR A 30 6.06 -1.58 0.25
C THR A 30 6.94 -0.68 -0.63
N VAL A 31 6.34 -0.05 -1.64
CA VAL A 31 7.05 0.73 -2.68
C VAL A 31 6.53 2.15 -2.78
N ARG A 32 7.37 3.07 -3.28
CA ARG A 32 6.96 4.44 -3.63
C ARG A 32 6.48 4.51 -5.06
N LEU A 33 5.40 5.24 -5.30
CA LEU A 33 4.92 5.59 -6.64
C LEU A 33 5.16 7.06 -6.92
N ARG A 34 5.77 7.36 -8.07
CA ARG A 34 5.89 8.71 -8.64
C ARG A 34 5.17 8.74 -9.97
N LEU A 35 4.11 9.52 -10.06
CA LEU A 35 3.27 9.62 -11.24
C LEU A 35 3.54 10.96 -11.93
N TYR A 36 3.65 10.94 -13.24
CA TYR A 36 3.98 12.10 -14.06
C TYR A 36 2.91 12.42 -15.09
N TRP A 37 1.79 11.70 -15.11
CA TRP A 37 0.69 11.92 -16.04
C TRP A 37 -0.64 11.71 -15.33
N THR A 38 -1.63 12.48 -15.75
CA THR A 38 -3.02 12.29 -15.38
C THR A 38 -3.82 12.06 -16.65
N SER A 39 -4.47 10.89 -16.75
CA SER A 39 -5.15 10.49 -17.97
C SER A 39 -6.32 11.40 -18.30
N LEU A 40 -6.58 11.60 -19.58
CA LEU A 40 -7.77 12.31 -20.06
C LEU A 40 -9.07 11.56 -19.69
N ASP A 41 -8.99 10.24 -19.49
CA ASP A 41 -10.14 9.38 -19.21
C ASP A 41 -10.61 9.39 -17.74
N ARG A 42 -9.96 10.17 -16.86
CA ARG A 42 -10.40 10.27 -15.46
C ARG A 42 -11.85 10.78 -15.39
N PRO A 43 -12.72 10.31 -14.50
CA PRO A 43 -14.09 10.79 -14.32
C PRO A 43 -14.16 12.24 -13.86
N ASP A 44 -15.29 12.93 -14.09
CA ASP A 44 -15.43 14.36 -13.73
C ASP A 44 -15.46 14.57 -12.21
N ASP A 45 -15.99 13.59 -11.49
CA ASP A 45 -16.09 13.53 -10.03
C ASP A 45 -14.78 13.08 -9.35
N ASP A 46 -13.75 12.70 -10.10
CA ASP A 46 -12.43 12.36 -9.54
C ASP A 46 -11.70 13.62 -9.04
N GLU A 47 -11.09 13.53 -7.86
CA GLU A 47 -10.31 14.64 -7.25
C GLU A 47 -9.13 15.11 -8.13
N LEU A 48 -8.77 14.40 -9.19
CA LEU A 48 -7.71 14.78 -10.13
C LEU A 48 -8.24 15.09 -11.54
N SER A 49 -9.56 15.22 -11.71
CA SER A 49 -10.20 15.55 -12.98
C SER A 49 -9.73 16.88 -13.57
N TYR A 50 -9.43 17.86 -12.73
CA TYR A 50 -8.88 19.17 -13.16
C TYR A 50 -7.41 19.10 -13.60
N HIS A 51 -6.72 17.98 -13.37
CA HIS A 51 -5.35 17.74 -13.80
C HIS A 51 -5.25 16.87 -15.07
N ARG A 52 -6.36 16.48 -15.70
CA ARG A 52 -6.36 15.68 -16.93
C ARG A 52 -5.44 16.27 -18.01
N GLY A 53 -4.65 15.40 -18.64
CA GLY A 53 -3.73 15.81 -19.71
C GLY A 53 -2.52 16.61 -19.23
N THR A 54 -2.31 16.75 -17.92
CA THR A 54 -1.15 17.47 -17.35
C THR A 54 -0.07 16.52 -16.88
N MET A 55 1.16 17.05 -16.81
CA MET A 55 2.33 16.35 -16.30
C MET A 55 2.63 16.68 -14.83
N THR A 56 1.63 17.14 -14.07
CA THR A 56 1.80 17.53 -12.66
C THR A 56 2.24 16.33 -11.82
N PRO A 57 3.41 16.37 -11.16
CA PRO A 57 3.91 15.24 -10.39
C PRO A 57 3.00 14.90 -9.21
N ARG A 58 2.66 13.62 -9.06
CA ARG A 58 1.90 13.09 -7.92
C ARG A 58 2.66 11.95 -7.26
N MET A 59 2.37 11.73 -5.99
CA MET A 59 3.03 10.72 -5.17
C MET A 59 1.99 9.76 -4.60
N GLY A 60 2.37 8.50 -4.48
CA GLY A 60 1.57 7.48 -3.82
C GLY A 60 2.43 6.38 -3.24
N THR A 61 1.76 5.40 -2.64
CA THR A 61 2.37 4.17 -2.13
C THR A 61 1.79 2.98 -2.90
N GLY A 62 2.57 1.93 -3.05
CA GLY A 62 2.08 0.64 -3.52
C GLY A 62 2.64 -0.50 -2.67
N TYR A 63 2.17 -1.71 -2.96
CA TYR A 63 2.57 -2.92 -2.27
C TYR A 63 2.71 -4.08 -3.26
N ILE A 64 3.83 -4.78 -3.25
CA ILE A 64 4.08 -5.93 -4.13
C ILE A 64 3.24 -7.11 -3.65
N SER A 65 2.11 -7.37 -4.33
CA SER A 65 1.13 -8.37 -3.90
C SER A 65 1.34 -9.75 -4.52
N HIS A 66 2.05 -9.84 -5.64
CA HIS A 66 2.30 -11.09 -6.34
C HIS A 66 3.61 -11.06 -7.13
N VAL A 67 4.35 -12.17 -7.13
CA VAL A 67 5.55 -12.36 -7.96
C VAL A 67 5.47 -13.70 -8.68
N SER A 68 5.46 -13.66 -10.01
CA SER A 68 5.41 -14.85 -10.86
C SER A 68 6.76 -15.58 -10.90
N LYS A 69 6.77 -16.80 -11.45
CA LYS A 69 8.03 -17.49 -11.78
C LYS A 69 8.77 -16.74 -12.91
N PRO A 70 10.11 -16.80 -12.96
CA PRO A 70 10.86 -16.23 -14.08
C PRO A 70 10.42 -16.90 -15.39
N VAL A 71 10.43 -16.11 -16.47
CA VAL A 71 10.09 -16.55 -17.82
C VAL A 71 11.34 -16.43 -18.69
N SER A 72 11.74 -17.50 -19.37
CA SER A 72 12.97 -17.55 -20.18
C SER A 72 12.74 -17.91 -21.65
N ASP A 73 11.59 -18.50 -21.95
CA ASP A 73 11.24 -19.13 -23.23
C ASP A 73 10.26 -18.30 -24.07
N LYS A 74 9.86 -17.11 -23.57
CA LYS A 74 8.89 -16.24 -24.22
C LYS A 74 9.47 -14.85 -24.46
N PRO A 75 9.03 -14.15 -25.51
CA PRO A 75 9.44 -12.77 -25.71
C PRO A 75 8.98 -11.86 -24.57
N CYS A 76 9.85 -10.93 -24.18
CA CYS A 76 9.54 -10.01 -23.10
C CYS A 76 8.55 -8.93 -23.55
N PRO A 77 7.44 -8.71 -22.82
CA PRO A 77 6.43 -7.73 -23.21
C PRO A 77 6.78 -6.29 -22.82
N CYS A 78 7.95 -6.03 -22.21
CA CYS A 78 8.30 -4.68 -21.80
C CYS A 78 8.53 -3.77 -23.00
N GLY A 79 8.29 -2.46 -22.84
CA GLY A 79 8.41 -1.50 -23.95
C GLY A 79 9.79 -1.41 -24.58
N LYS A 80 10.86 -1.84 -23.88
CA LYS A 80 12.22 -1.90 -24.45
C LYS A 80 12.45 -3.11 -25.35
N CYS A 81 11.77 -4.22 -25.09
CA CYS A 81 11.93 -5.46 -25.84
C CYS A 81 10.87 -5.61 -26.94
N ASN A 82 9.72 -4.93 -26.79
CA ASN A 82 8.61 -4.93 -27.75
C ASN A 82 8.14 -6.34 -28.19
N GLY A 83 8.33 -7.37 -27.35
CA GLY A 83 8.00 -8.75 -27.72
C GLY A 83 8.90 -9.36 -28.80
N GLU A 84 10.04 -8.76 -29.11
CA GLU A 84 10.99 -9.25 -30.12
C GLU A 84 12.18 -9.98 -29.50
N ILE A 85 12.48 -9.69 -28.23
CA ILE A 85 13.64 -10.24 -27.51
C ILE A 85 13.18 -11.33 -26.54
N THR A 86 13.66 -12.55 -26.77
CA THR A 86 13.59 -13.65 -25.79
C THR A 86 14.76 -13.51 -24.82
N ARG A 87 14.47 -12.98 -23.64
CA ARG A 87 15.43 -12.81 -22.54
C ARG A 87 14.74 -13.17 -21.23
N LYS A 88 15.45 -13.79 -20.28
CA LYS A 88 14.91 -14.08 -18.95
C LYS A 88 14.36 -12.80 -18.30
N PHE A 89 13.10 -12.85 -17.84
CA PHE A 89 12.44 -11.73 -17.17
C PHE A 89 11.54 -12.19 -16.02
N TRP A 90 11.28 -11.29 -15.08
CA TRP A 90 10.37 -11.49 -13.95
C TRP A 90 9.17 -10.58 -14.10
N ARG A 91 8.01 -11.08 -13.70
CA ARG A 91 6.76 -10.32 -13.61
C ARG A 91 6.33 -10.25 -12.15
N PHE A 92 5.87 -9.09 -11.73
CA PHE A 92 5.27 -8.91 -10.43
C PHE A 92 4.16 -7.86 -10.48
N SER A 93 3.22 -7.97 -9.55
CA SER A 93 2.10 -7.05 -9.42
C SER A 93 2.35 -6.10 -8.26
N VAL A 94 2.19 -4.81 -8.51
CA VAL A 94 2.12 -3.76 -7.50
C VAL A 94 0.67 -3.36 -7.35
N ARG A 95 0.12 -3.56 -6.16
CA ARG A 95 -1.21 -3.09 -5.78
C ARG A 95 -1.10 -1.68 -5.22
N THR A 96 -2.06 -0.82 -5.56
CA THR A 96 -2.20 0.54 -5.05
C THR A 96 -3.68 0.94 -5.08
N ALA A 97 -3.99 2.19 -4.76
CA ALA A 97 -5.35 2.73 -4.86
C ALA A 97 -5.69 3.14 -6.30
N ALA A 98 -6.94 2.97 -6.72
CA ALA A 98 -7.39 3.30 -8.08
C ALA A 98 -7.34 4.81 -8.36
N HIS A 99 -7.65 5.66 -7.38
CA HIS A 99 -7.51 7.10 -7.53
C HIS A 99 -6.03 7.52 -7.67
N VAL A 100 -5.07 6.71 -7.19
CA VAL A 100 -3.64 6.97 -7.40
C VAL A 100 -3.28 6.69 -8.84
N VAL A 101 -3.50 5.45 -9.33
CA VAL A 101 -3.25 5.04 -10.72
C VAL A 101 -4.58 4.60 -11.35
N TYR A 102 -5.11 5.45 -12.23
CA TYR A 102 -6.45 5.25 -12.79
C TYR A 102 -6.50 4.23 -13.93
N ASN A 103 -5.51 4.21 -14.82
CA ASN A 103 -5.52 3.31 -15.98
C ASN A 103 -4.10 2.96 -16.45
N THR A 104 -4.03 2.19 -17.55
CA THR A 104 -2.76 1.75 -18.14
C THR A 104 -1.89 2.92 -18.63
N GLU A 105 -2.50 4.01 -19.08
CA GLU A 105 -1.76 5.20 -19.53
C GLU A 105 -0.99 5.84 -18.37
N GLU A 106 -1.65 6.06 -17.23
CA GLU A 106 -0.98 6.55 -16.01
C GLU A 106 0.05 5.56 -15.49
N ALA A 107 -0.25 4.25 -15.50
CA ALA A 107 0.67 3.23 -15.05
C ALA A 107 1.99 3.25 -15.84
N LYS A 108 1.93 3.41 -17.17
CA LYS A 108 3.13 3.51 -18.03
C LYS A 108 3.95 4.78 -17.77
N SER A 109 3.30 5.86 -17.34
CA SER A 109 3.96 7.10 -16.92
C SER A 109 4.47 7.06 -15.47
N THR A 110 4.12 6.03 -14.71
CA THR A 110 4.52 5.89 -13.31
C THR A 110 5.96 5.36 -13.17
N ARG A 111 6.64 5.76 -12.10
CA ARG A 111 7.88 5.15 -11.61
C ARG A 111 7.62 4.51 -10.25
N VAL A 112 8.01 3.26 -10.12
CA VAL A 112 7.91 2.49 -8.87
C VAL A 112 9.30 2.38 -8.29
N ASP A 113 9.53 3.00 -7.15
CA ASP A 113 10.81 2.90 -6.43
C ASP A 113 10.71 1.87 -5.32
N LEU A 114 11.47 0.79 -5.46
CA LEU A 114 11.61 -0.28 -4.49
C LEU A 114 12.70 0.07 -3.48
N PHE A 115 12.52 -0.37 -2.23
CA PHE A 115 13.53 -0.26 -1.16
C PHE A 115 13.96 1.17 -0.79
N TYR A 116 13.07 2.16 -0.94
CA TYR A 116 13.34 3.56 -0.57
C TYR A 116 13.08 3.83 0.92
N ASP A 117 13.94 3.32 1.80
CA ASP A 117 13.76 3.38 3.25
C ASP A 117 14.26 4.70 3.88
N ASP A 118 15.31 5.28 3.31
CA ASP A 118 15.94 6.52 3.73
C ASP A 118 16.49 7.29 2.51
N ASP A 119 16.94 8.54 2.70
CA ASP A 119 17.44 9.35 1.57
C ASP A 119 18.79 8.89 1.03
N SER A 120 19.60 8.18 1.82
CA SER A 120 20.90 7.64 1.35
C SER A 120 20.71 6.52 0.33
N CYS A 121 19.58 5.80 0.38
CA CYS A 121 19.21 4.76 -0.59
C CYS A 121 19.21 5.27 -2.05
N ARG A 122 19.07 6.58 -2.27
CA ARG A 122 19.13 7.20 -3.61
C ARG A 122 20.53 7.25 -4.20
N PHE A 123 21.56 7.21 -3.35
CA PHE A 123 22.95 7.42 -3.76
C PHE A 123 23.81 6.15 -3.65
N ASP A 124 23.43 5.21 -2.79
CA ASP A 124 24.18 3.97 -2.56
C ASP A 124 23.71 2.77 -3.42
N GLY A 125 22.71 2.98 -4.28
CA GLY A 125 22.19 1.96 -5.20
C GLY A 125 21.24 0.94 -4.56
N ARG A 126 20.88 1.08 -3.28
CA ARG A 126 19.88 0.20 -2.63
C ARG A 126 18.47 0.39 -3.22
N MET A 127 18.13 1.62 -3.59
CA MET A 127 16.84 1.93 -4.23
C MET A 127 16.89 1.56 -5.72
N VAL A 128 15.88 0.82 -6.17
CA VAL A 128 15.74 0.43 -7.58
C VAL A 128 14.43 0.94 -8.15
N THR A 129 14.45 1.57 -9.32
CA THR A 129 13.25 2.09 -9.99
C THR A 129 12.85 1.20 -11.16
N VAL A 130 11.58 0.80 -11.20
CA VAL A 130 10.97 0.12 -12.36
C VAL A 130 9.84 0.94 -12.95
N THR A 131 9.46 0.64 -14.19
CA THR A 131 8.28 1.22 -14.85
C THR A 131 7.22 0.14 -15.03
N PRO A 132 5.97 0.36 -14.59
CA PRO A 132 4.88 -0.56 -14.85
C PRO A 132 4.62 -0.71 -16.36
N LEU A 133 4.23 -1.91 -16.76
CA LEU A 133 3.85 -2.24 -18.13
C LEU A 133 2.41 -1.80 -18.43
N ARG A 134 1.49 -2.10 -17.51
CA ARG A 134 0.05 -1.86 -17.65
C ARG A 134 -0.69 -2.06 -16.33
N VAL A 135 -1.95 -1.62 -16.30
CA VAL A 135 -2.92 -2.08 -15.30
C VAL A 135 -3.46 -3.44 -15.76
N VAL A 136 -3.45 -4.43 -14.86
CA VAL A 136 -4.00 -5.77 -15.12
C VAL A 136 -5.39 -5.96 -14.51
N LYS A 137 -5.70 -5.21 -13.46
CA LYS A 137 -7.01 -5.24 -12.81
C LYS A 137 -7.27 -3.92 -12.09
N ILE A 138 -8.50 -3.44 -12.14
CA ILE A 138 -8.96 -2.27 -11.41
C ILE A 138 -10.36 -2.54 -10.88
N TYR A 139 -10.62 -2.03 -9.68
CA TYR A 139 -11.91 -2.07 -9.01
C TYR A 139 -12.18 -0.67 -8.49
N HIS A 140 -12.97 0.11 -9.23
CA HIS A 140 -13.22 1.51 -8.88
C HIS A 140 -14.02 1.64 -7.58
N ASP A 141 -15.02 0.77 -7.37
CA ASP A 141 -15.86 0.78 -6.16
C ASP A 141 -15.07 0.46 -4.88
N GLU A 142 -13.99 -0.30 -5.01
CA GLU A 142 -13.08 -0.64 -3.91
C GLU A 142 -11.84 0.24 -3.90
N ASP A 143 -11.73 1.20 -4.82
CA ASP A 143 -10.54 2.03 -5.00
C ASP A 143 -9.24 1.20 -5.06
N LEU A 144 -9.25 0.08 -5.79
CA LEU A 144 -8.10 -0.84 -5.91
C LEU A 144 -7.58 -0.92 -7.34
N CYS A 145 -6.26 -0.83 -7.50
CA CYS A 145 -5.57 -0.97 -8.78
C CYS A 145 -4.39 -1.94 -8.67
N TYR A 146 -4.26 -2.82 -9.66
CA TYR A 146 -3.16 -3.76 -9.80
C TYR A 146 -2.38 -3.45 -11.07
N MET A 147 -1.14 -3.01 -10.89
CA MET A 147 -0.20 -2.75 -11.97
C MET A 147 0.77 -3.90 -12.14
N GLU A 148 1.02 -4.30 -13.37
CA GLU A 148 2.04 -5.28 -13.70
C GLU A 148 3.37 -4.60 -14.00
N CYS A 149 4.43 -5.04 -13.33
CA CYS A 149 5.80 -4.61 -13.54
C CYS A 149 6.64 -5.76 -14.13
N VAL A 150 7.66 -5.39 -14.90
CA VAL A 150 8.61 -6.31 -15.52
C VAL A 150 10.03 -5.87 -15.22
N THR A 151 10.91 -6.82 -14.90
CA THR A 151 12.35 -6.58 -14.78
C THR A 151 13.16 -7.67 -15.48
N HIS A 152 14.30 -7.28 -16.04
CA HIS A 152 15.34 -8.19 -16.55
C HIS A 152 16.52 -8.34 -15.59
N ASP A 153 16.53 -7.56 -14.51
CA ASP A 153 17.52 -7.65 -13.46
C ASP A 153 17.24 -8.90 -12.63
N GLU A 154 18.10 -9.89 -12.77
CA GLU A 154 18.00 -11.17 -12.10
C GLU A 154 18.18 -11.06 -10.59
N ALA A 155 19.11 -10.22 -10.13
CA ALA A 155 19.32 -10.00 -8.70
C ALA A 155 18.07 -9.36 -8.07
N LEU A 156 17.47 -8.38 -8.77
CA LEU A 156 16.22 -7.78 -8.32
C LEU A 156 15.07 -8.80 -8.33
N GLY A 157 14.92 -9.55 -9.42
CA GLY A 157 13.86 -10.54 -9.62
C GLY A 157 13.88 -11.65 -8.56
N GLU A 158 15.05 -12.20 -8.28
CA GLU A 158 15.23 -13.21 -7.23
C GLU A 158 15.02 -12.61 -5.83
N ARG A 159 15.50 -11.38 -5.57
CA ARG A 159 15.27 -10.69 -4.30
C ARG A 159 13.77 -10.53 -4.00
N ILE A 160 13.00 -9.96 -4.92
CA ILE A 160 11.56 -9.76 -4.71
C ILE A 160 10.80 -11.09 -4.62
N LYS A 161 11.22 -12.11 -5.39
CA LYS A 161 10.61 -13.43 -5.35
C LYS A 161 10.85 -14.10 -4.01
N SER A 162 12.06 -14.00 -3.48
CA SER A 162 12.45 -14.52 -2.17
C SER A 162 11.65 -13.84 -1.05
N LEU A 163 11.58 -12.51 -1.05
CA LEU A 163 10.79 -11.75 -0.07
C LEU A 163 9.31 -12.18 -0.09
N TRP A 164 8.68 -12.21 -1.27
CA TRP A 164 7.27 -12.57 -1.41
C TRP A 164 6.99 -14.03 -1.00
N THR A 165 7.86 -14.97 -1.39
CA THR A 165 7.69 -16.39 -1.05
C THR A 165 7.87 -16.63 0.45
N SER A 166 8.83 -15.92 1.06
CA SER A 166 9.05 -15.96 2.51
C SER A 166 7.84 -15.44 3.26
N LEU A 167 7.26 -14.32 2.82
CA LEU A 167 6.07 -13.75 3.45
C LEU A 167 4.88 -14.70 3.34
N TYR A 168 4.65 -15.26 2.14
CA TYR A 168 3.59 -16.23 1.91
C TYR A 168 3.72 -17.48 2.82
N SER A 169 4.95 -17.97 3.00
CA SER A 169 5.26 -19.08 3.90
C SER A 169 4.90 -18.75 5.35
N VAL A 170 5.34 -17.59 5.85
CA VAL A 170 5.08 -17.17 7.24
C VAL A 170 3.58 -17.00 7.49
N ILE A 171 2.87 -16.30 6.60
CA ILE A 171 1.43 -16.08 6.75
C ILE A 171 0.64 -17.39 6.68
N ARG A 172 1.02 -18.32 5.80
CA ARG A 172 0.36 -19.62 5.67
C ARG A 172 0.45 -20.47 6.93
N LYS A 173 1.54 -20.36 7.70
CA LYS A 173 1.71 -21.07 8.97
C LYS A 173 0.78 -20.59 10.09
N ARG A 174 0.14 -19.41 9.93
CA ARG A 174 -0.69 -18.76 10.97
C ARG A 174 0.05 -18.69 12.31
N VAL A 175 1.29 -18.20 12.26
CA VAL A 175 2.14 -18.01 13.43
C VAL A 175 1.41 -17.11 14.43
N ASP A 176 1.36 -17.52 15.69
CA ASP A 176 0.72 -16.75 16.76
C ASP A 176 1.53 -15.50 17.05
N LEU A 177 0.91 -14.33 16.93
CA LEU A 177 1.55 -13.06 17.19
C LEU A 177 1.41 -12.68 18.66
N ASP A 178 2.49 -12.85 19.42
CA ASP A 178 2.56 -12.30 20.77
C ASP A 178 2.94 -10.81 20.73
N LEU A 179 1.92 -9.95 20.80
CA LEU A 179 2.08 -8.49 20.89
C LEU A 179 2.26 -8.00 22.32
N SER A 180 2.28 -8.89 23.33
CA SER A 180 2.42 -8.48 24.74
C SER A 180 3.74 -7.76 25.03
N SER A 181 4.78 -8.05 24.24
CA SER A 181 6.11 -7.42 24.35
C SER A 181 6.19 -6.02 23.72
N LEU A 182 5.14 -5.56 23.04
CA LEU A 182 5.12 -4.26 22.35
C LEU A 182 4.24 -3.26 23.10
N ASP A 183 4.76 -2.69 24.20
CA ASP A 183 4.10 -1.66 25.03
C ASP A 183 3.58 -0.43 24.23
N CYS A 184 4.16 -0.24 23.05
CA CYS A 184 3.90 0.84 22.11
C CYS A 184 2.72 0.57 21.17
N LEU A 185 2.29 -0.69 21.04
CA LEU A 185 1.09 -1.00 20.29
C LEU A 185 -0.12 -0.71 21.16
N PRO A 186 -1.15 -0.06 20.62
CA PRO A 186 -2.36 0.15 21.38
C PRO A 186 -2.97 -1.19 21.81
N PRO A 187 -3.67 -1.26 22.96
CA PRO A 187 -4.31 -2.48 23.40
C PRO A 187 -5.29 -2.99 22.34
N CYS A 188 -5.29 -4.30 22.15
CA CYS A 188 -6.24 -5.00 21.28
C CYS A 188 -7.40 -5.53 22.12
N ASP A 189 -8.60 -4.99 21.89
CA ASP A 189 -9.86 -5.43 22.48
C ASP A 189 -10.82 -5.94 21.39
N ARG A 190 -12.07 -6.27 21.74
CA ARG A 190 -13.04 -6.82 20.78
C ARG A 190 -13.35 -5.89 19.60
N ASP A 191 -13.26 -4.58 19.82
CA ASP A 191 -13.66 -3.57 18.84
C ASP A 191 -12.46 -2.80 18.28
N ARG A 192 -11.26 -3.03 18.81
CA ARG A 192 -10.04 -2.30 18.46
C ARG A 192 -8.87 -3.23 18.21
N CYS A 193 -8.30 -3.10 17.02
CA CYS A 193 -7.11 -3.82 16.61
C CYS A 193 -5.94 -2.83 16.45
N PRO A 194 -4.71 -3.19 16.87
CA PRO A 194 -3.54 -2.45 16.46
C PRO A 194 -3.51 -2.34 14.94
N THR A 195 -3.06 -1.20 14.43
CA THR A 195 -2.91 -0.93 13.00
C THR A 195 -1.50 -0.44 12.73
N LEU A 196 -0.89 -0.97 11.70
CA LEU A 196 0.40 -0.53 11.19
C LEU A 196 0.24 -0.16 9.72
N ILE A 197 0.71 1.03 9.35
CA ILE A 197 0.73 1.49 7.97
C ILE A 197 2.17 1.76 7.58
N VAL A 198 2.58 1.19 6.45
CA VAL A 198 3.87 1.46 5.83
C VAL A 198 3.60 2.29 4.59
N SER A 199 4.13 3.52 4.51
CA SER A 199 3.81 4.42 3.41
C SER A 199 4.93 5.39 3.05
N HIS A 200 4.75 6.12 1.95
CA HIS A 200 5.62 7.20 1.49
C HIS A 200 4.92 8.56 1.63
N PRO A 201 4.78 9.08 2.86
CA PRO A 201 4.11 10.36 3.10
C PRO A 201 4.82 11.47 2.32
N HIS A 202 4.07 12.24 1.55
CA HIS A 202 4.54 13.28 0.63
C HIS A 202 5.61 12.81 -0.39
N GLY A 203 5.67 11.50 -0.68
CA GLY A 203 6.71 10.91 -1.54
C GLY A 203 8.10 10.81 -0.90
N GLN A 204 8.20 11.03 0.42
CA GLN A 204 9.44 10.94 1.20
C GLN A 204 9.85 9.48 1.44
N PRO A 205 11.05 9.22 2.05
CA PRO A 205 11.42 7.86 2.41
C PRO A 205 10.35 7.21 3.27
N LYS A 206 10.28 5.88 3.16
CA LYS A 206 9.27 5.05 3.82
C LYS A 206 9.14 5.40 5.29
N LYS A 207 7.90 5.59 5.75
CA LYS A 207 7.56 5.83 7.15
C LYS A 207 6.57 4.78 7.62
N ILE A 208 6.68 4.49 8.90
CA ILE A 208 5.78 3.57 9.59
C ILE A 208 4.96 4.37 10.58
N THR A 209 3.64 4.23 10.51
CA THR A 209 2.70 4.82 11.46
C THR A 209 1.90 3.72 12.14
N LEU A 210 1.66 3.92 13.44
CA LEU A 210 0.91 3.01 14.27
C LEU A 210 -0.37 3.69 14.71
N GLY A 211 -1.43 2.91 14.89
CA GLY A 211 -2.71 3.39 15.37
C GLY A 211 -3.60 2.26 15.83
N GLN A 212 -4.87 2.60 16.02
CA GLN A 212 -5.95 1.68 16.31
C GLN A 212 -6.92 1.70 15.14
N GLY A 213 -7.28 0.50 14.71
CA GLY A 213 -8.34 0.24 13.76
C GLY A 213 -9.55 -0.34 14.47
N ARG A 214 -10.72 -0.14 13.87
CA ARG A 214 -11.96 -0.81 14.22
C ARG A 214 -12.39 -1.62 13.01
N ASP A 215 -12.74 -2.86 13.26
CA ASP A 215 -13.34 -3.71 12.24
C ASP A 215 -14.82 -3.34 12.12
N HIS A 216 -15.16 -2.60 11.07
CA HIS A 216 -16.53 -2.26 10.74
C HIS A 216 -16.89 -3.01 9.47
N GLN A 217 -17.41 -4.23 9.58
CA GLN A 217 -17.81 -5.05 8.42
C GLN A 217 -16.79 -4.96 7.27
N LEU A 218 -15.76 -5.80 7.31
CA LEU A 218 -14.85 -5.99 6.18
C LEU A 218 -15.62 -5.94 4.85
N PRO A 219 -15.18 -5.12 3.89
CA PRO A 219 -13.80 -4.67 3.70
C PRO A 219 -13.42 -3.32 4.34
N LEU A 220 -14.37 -2.67 5.00
CA LEU A 220 -14.19 -1.32 5.49
C LEU A 220 -13.40 -1.30 6.80
N VAL A 221 -12.23 -0.67 6.78
CA VAL A 221 -11.44 -0.47 7.99
C VAL A 221 -11.41 1.00 8.35
N VAL A 222 -11.80 1.31 9.58
CA VAL A 222 -11.61 2.64 10.17
C VAL A 222 -10.44 2.63 11.10
N TYR A 223 -9.52 3.58 11.01
CA TYR A 223 -8.37 3.67 11.91
C TYR A 223 -7.93 5.12 12.14
N ASN A 224 -7.05 5.29 13.12
CA ASN A 224 -6.51 6.59 13.51
C ASN A 224 -4.99 6.74 13.32
N ALA A 225 -4.34 5.74 12.70
CA ALA A 225 -2.94 5.86 12.30
C ALA A 225 -2.77 7.06 11.36
N ALA A 226 -1.74 7.88 11.61
CA ALA A 226 -1.53 9.10 10.84
C ALA A 226 -1.18 8.77 9.37
N THR A 227 -1.84 9.46 8.46
CA THR A 227 -1.53 9.45 7.02
C THR A 227 -1.61 10.88 6.46
N CYS A 228 -1.11 11.06 5.24
CA CYS A 228 -1.14 12.34 4.52
C CYS A 228 -1.05 12.08 3.01
N PRO A 229 -1.12 13.13 2.15
CA PRO A 229 -0.89 12.95 0.71
C PRO A 229 0.40 12.18 0.43
N GLY A 230 0.35 11.18 -0.45
CA GLY A 230 1.45 10.23 -0.70
C GLY A 230 1.30 8.90 0.05
N SER A 231 0.50 8.85 1.12
CA SER A 231 0.17 7.59 1.79
C SER A 231 -0.91 6.78 1.08
N SER A 232 -1.70 7.38 0.18
CA SER A 232 -2.70 6.64 -0.61
C SER A 232 -2.06 5.46 -1.35
N GLY A 233 -2.74 4.31 -1.34
CA GLY A 233 -2.23 3.06 -1.89
C GLY A 233 -1.37 2.23 -0.93
N ALA A 234 -1.10 2.72 0.28
CA ALA A 234 -0.34 2.01 1.29
C ALA A 234 -1.07 0.77 1.84
N PRO A 235 -0.35 -0.32 2.17
CA PRO A 235 -0.95 -1.43 2.90
C PRO A 235 -1.31 -1.01 4.33
N VAL A 236 -2.48 -1.43 4.78
CA VAL A 236 -2.96 -1.25 6.16
C VAL A 236 -3.00 -2.60 6.85
N PHE A 237 -2.00 -2.83 7.70
CA PHE A 237 -1.86 -4.07 8.45
C PHE A 237 -2.67 -3.98 9.73
N LEU A 238 -3.74 -4.77 9.79
CA LEU A 238 -4.53 -4.97 10.99
C LEU A 238 -4.13 -6.27 11.66
N PHE A 239 -3.97 -6.21 12.98
CA PHE A 239 -3.67 -7.36 13.81
C PHE A 239 -4.97 -7.87 14.44
N TYR A 240 -5.57 -8.90 13.84
CA TYR A 240 -6.84 -9.49 14.27
C TYR A 240 -6.64 -10.57 15.29
N ARG A 241 -7.55 -10.69 16.26
CA ARG A 241 -7.63 -11.86 17.14
C ARG A 241 -8.51 -12.94 16.53
N ASP A 242 -8.00 -14.16 16.41
CA ASP A 242 -8.81 -15.33 16.09
C ASP A 242 -9.65 -15.78 17.31
N THR A 243 -10.49 -16.80 17.12
CA THR A 243 -11.32 -17.36 18.21
C THR A 243 -10.52 -17.98 19.36
N ARG A 244 -9.22 -18.23 19.16
CA ARG A 244 -8.27 -18.70 20.17
C ARG A 244 -7.46 -17.55 20.76
N ASN A 245 -7.88 -16.30 20.52
CA ASN A 245 -7.23 -15.08 20.97
C ASN A 245 -5.83 -14.84 20.37
N ARG A 246 -5.50 -15.52 19.26
CA ARG A 246 -4.21 -15.41 18.57
C ARG A 246 -4.24 -14.26 17.58
N LEU A 247 -3.18 -13.47 17.57
CA LEU A 247 -3.10 -12.32 16.65
C LEU A 247 -2.57 -12.78 15.29
N PHE A 248 -3.15 -12.27 14.20
CA PHE A 248 -2.68 -12.55 12.83
C PHE A 248 -2.92 -11.36 11.90
N VAL A 249 -2.17 -11.34 10.79
CA VAL A 249 -2.27 -10.32 9.72
C VAL A 249 -2.79 -11.00 8.46
N LEU A 250 -3.61 -10.29 7.69
CA LEU A 250 -4.14 -10.80 6.41
C LEU A 250 -3.04 -10.86 5.35
N LEU A 251 -3.06 -11.92 4.53
CA LEU A 251 -2.18 -12.08 3.36
C LEU A 251 -2.30 -10.91 2.37
N SER A 252 -3.48 -10.31 2.32
CA SER A 252 -3.82 -9.22 1.43
C SER A 252 -4.36 -8.08 2.29
N PRO A 253 -3.50 -7.21 2.84
CA PRO A 253 -3.95 -6.10 3.68
C PRO A 253 -4.83 -5.15 2.87
N PRO A 254 -5.83 -4.49 3.48
CA PRO A 254 -6.55 -3.38 2.87
C PRO A 254 -5.59 -2.29 2.39
N VAL A 255 -6.07 -1.48 1.44
CA VAL A 255 -5.31 -0.37 0.87
C VAL A 255 -5.81 0.95 1.47
N HIS A 256 -4.88 1.83 1.84
CA HIS A 256 -5.24 3.17 2.25
C HIS A 256 -5.85 3.97 1.11
N SER A 257 -7.14 4.32 1.24
CA SER A 257 -7.78 5.31 0.39
C SER A 257 -7.74 6.67 1.05
N GLY A 258 -6.97 7.60 0.46
CA GLY A 258 -6.95 8.99 0.88
C GLY A 258 -8.12 9.80 0.32
N SER A 259 -8.97 9.21 -0.53
CA SER A 259 -10.14 9.90 -1.07
C SER A 259 -11.04 10.28 0.10
N SER A 260 -11.26 11.57 0.26
CA SER A 260 -12.18 12.04 1.27
C SER A 260 -13.56 11.56 0.84
N SER A 261 -14.16 10.63 1.59
CA SER A 261 -15.54 10.23 1.35
C SER A 261 -16.46 11.44 1.54
N SER A 262 -16.64 12.21 0.46
CA SER A 262 -17.91 12.87 0.22
C SER A 262 -18.89 11.73 -0.04
N THR A 263 -19.60 11.36 1.01
CA THR A 263 -20.71 10.42 0.94
C THR A 263 -21.65 10.90 -0.16
N SER A 264 -21.80 10.07 -1.20
CA SER A 264 -22.90 10.18 -2.14
C SER A 264 -24.20 9.96 -1.37
N THR A 265 -24.78 11.04 -0.88
CA THR A 265 -26.20 11.11 -0.56
C THR A 265 -26.69 12.42 -1.15
N GLN A 266 -27.19 12.33 -2.38
CA GLN A 266 -27.93 13.40 -3.04
C GLN A 266 -29.18 13.70 -2.22
N HIS A 267 -29.04 14.45 -1.11
CA HIS A 267 -30.12 15.20 -0.45
C HIS A 267 -29.69 16.13 0.70
N GLN A 268 -28.40 16.48 0.85
CA GLN A 268 -27.94 17.27 2.02
C GLN A 268 -26.93 18.41 1.74
N ASP A 269 -26.85 18.92 0.51
CA ASP A 269 -25.79 19.86 0.11
C ASP A 269 -25.97 21.34 0.49
N GLN A 270 -27.01 21.72 1.25
CA GLN A 270 -27.11 23.11 1.75
C GLN A 270 -26.72 23.29 3.22
N LEU A 271 -26.61 22.23 4.02
CA LEU A 271 -26.26 22.32 5.45
C LEU A 271 -24.74 22.13 5.72
N ASN A 272 -23.99 21.58 4.77
CA ASN A 272 -22.58 21.23 4.97
C ASN A 272 -21.60 22.41 4.83
N ILE A 273 -21.97 23.47 4.11
CA ILE A 273 -21.11 24.66 3.94
C ILE A 273 -21.06 25.47 5.24
N ILE A 274 -22.20 25.65 5.92
CA ILE A 274 -22.29 26.37 7.20
C ILE A 274 -21.57 25.59 8.32
N THR A 275 -21.66 24.26 8.29
CA THR A 275 -21.04 23.41 9.31
C THR A 275 -19.51 23.40 9.21
N ARG A 276 -18.94 23.39 7.98
CA ARG A 276 -17.48 23.52 7.77
C ARG A 276 -16.95 24.91 8.20
N PHE A 277 -17.72 25.97 7.97
CA PHE A 277 -17.35 27.33 8.41
C PHE A 277 -17.31 27.45 9.94
N LEU A 278 -18.29 26.84 10.65
CA LEU A 278 -18.35 26.88 12.11
C LEU A 278 -17.32 25.97 12.81
N GLN A 279 -16.89 24.88 12.18
CA GLN A 279 -15.82 24.02 12.70
C GLN A 279 -14.44 24.70 12.65
N ASN A 280 -14.17 25.51 11.62
CA ASN A 280 -12.95 26.31 11.53
C ASN A 280 -12.85 27.40 12.61
N LEU A 281 -13.98 27.88 13.15
CA LEU A 281 -14.01 28.89 14.21
C LEU A 281 -13.80 28.32 15.63
N ARG A 282 -13.86 27.00 15.84
CA ARG A 282 -13.85 26.38 17.18
C ARG A 282 -12.56 25.68 17.61
N GLY A 283 -11.49 25.70 16.81
CA GLY A 283 -10.17 25.20 17.24
C GLY A 283 -10.12 23.73 17.71
N ARG A 284 -11.18 22.94 17.49
CA ARG A 284 -11.21 21.51 17.78
C ARG A 284 -10.80 20.75 16.53
N LYS A 285 -9.57 20.24 16.50
CA LYS A 285 -9.19 19.19 15.56
C LYS A 285 -9.97 17.92 15.93
N SER A 286 -11.11 17.68 15.29
CA SER A 286 -11.74 16.36 15.30
C SER A 286 -10.75 15.37 14.68
N LYS A 287 -10.49 14.24 15.35
CA LYS A 287 -9.79 13.12 14.72
C LYS A 287 -10.63 12.69 13.52
N GLN A 288 -10.08 12.86 12.31
CA GLN A 288 -10.73 12.42 11.10
C GLN A 288 -10.63 10.89 11.03
N GLU A 289 -11.77 10.22 11.06
CA GLU A 289 -11.86 8.79 10.80
C GLU A 289 -11.63 8.54 9.30
N GLN A 290 -10.75 7.60 8.97
CA GLN A 290 -10.39 7.26 7.59
C GLN A 290 -11.02 5.93 7.20
N HIS A 291 -11.43 5.80 5.94
CA HIS A 291 -12.10 4.62 5.42
C HIS A 291 -11.23 3.95 4.35
N ASN A 292 -11.05 2.63 4.44
CA ASN A 292 -10.27 1.84 3.48
C ASN A 292 -11.05 0.64 2.97
N TYR A 293 -10.67 0.16 1.79
CA TYR A 293 -11.23 -1.02 1.15
C TYR A 293 -10.19 -2.14 1.03
N GLY A 294 -10.62 -3.39 1.03
CA GLY A 294 -9.80 -4.60 0.99
C GLY A 294 -10.58 -5.78 0.41
N TYR A 295 -9.90 -6.81 -0.07
CA TYR A 295 -10.56 -7.95 -0.71
C TYR A 295 -10.51 -9.22 0.17
N TRP A 296 -11.61 -9.96 0.23
CA TRP A 296 -11.65 -11.34 0.72
C TRP A 296 -11.35 -12.31 -0.42
N ALA A 297 -10.10 -12.77 -0.53
CA ALA A 297 -9.82 -13.96 -1.32
C ALA A 297 -9.94 -15.19 -0.41
N TRP A 298 -10.99 -15.99 -0.60
CA TRP A 298 -10.98 -17.37 -0.12
C TRP A 298 -9.73 -18.07 -0.67
N LEU A 299 -8.99 -18.73 0.21
CA LEU A 299 -7.93 -19.67 -0.14
C LEU A 299 -8.53 -20.84 -0.94
N LEU A 300 -8.65 -20.67 -2.25
CA LEU A 300 -8.81 -21.75 -3.21
C LEU A 300 -7.77 -21.54 -4.32
N CYS A 301 -6.52 -21.86 -4.00
CA CYS A 301 -5.47 -22.30 -4.91
C CYS A 301 -4.63 -23.34 -4.17
#